data_AF-G3HKV3-F1
#
_entry.id   AF-G3HKV3-F1
#
_cell.length_a   1.000
_cell.length_b   1.000
_cell.length_c   1.000
_cell.angle_alpha   90.00
_cell.angle_beta   90.00
_cell.angle_gamma   90.00
#
_symmetry.space_group_name_H-M   'P 1'
#
loop_
_entity.id
_entity.type
_entity.pdbx_description
1 polymer ?
#
loop_
_entity_poly.entity_id
_entity_poly.type
_entity_poly.pdbx_seq_one_letter_code
_entity_poly.pdbx_strand_id
1 'polypeptide(L)'
;MAAALAASGMLPTADLFLRRKLTRPHFCANIEELVGNMKVFCGRANPTTGSLEWLEEDEHYDYHQEIARSSYADMLHDKDRNIKYYQGIRAAVSRVKDRGQKALVLDIGTGTGLLSMMAVTAGADFCYAIEVFKPMADAAVKIVEKNGFSDKIKVINKHSTEVTVGPDGDLPCRANILVTELFDTELIGEGALPSYEHAHRHLVQENCEAVPHKATVYAQLVESRRMWSWNKLFPVHVQTSLGEQVIVPPSELERCPGAPSVYDIQLNQVPSTDFTALSDVLPMFSVDFSKQVSSSAACHSKQFVPLASGQAQVVLSWWDIEMDPEGKITCTMAPFWAQTNPQELQVRGRS
;
A
#
# COMPACT_ATOMS: atom_id res chain seq x y z
N MET A 1 1.63 68.57 7.69
CA MET A 1 0.26 68.87 8.18
C MET A 1 -0.16 67.70 9.06
N ALA A 2 0.20 67.77 10.34
CA ALA A 2 -0.63 68.30 11.43
C ALA A 2 -1.54 67.17 11.95
N ALA A 3 -1.14 66.45 13.01
CA ALA A 3 -1.30 66.80 14.43
C ALA A 3 -2.78 66.64 14.86
N ALA A 4 -3.16 66.14 16.04
CA ALA A 4 -2.48 66.17 17.32
C ALA A 4 -3.26 65.27 18.34
N LEU A 5 -2.57 64.72 19.35
CA LEU A 5 -2.72 64.98 20.82
C LEU A 5 -4.01 64.42 21.47
N ALA A 6 -4.05 63.89 22.69
CA ALA A 6 -3.09 63.63 23.77
C ALA A 6 -3.78 62.71 24.82
N ALA A 7 -3.02 61.88 25.55
CA ALA A 7 -2.81 61.90 27.03
C ALA A 7 -4.09 62.09 27.88
N SER A 8 -4.39 61.37 28.96
CA SER A 8 -3.64 60.86 30.14
C SER A 8 -4.76 60.32 31.06
N GLY A 9 -4.67 59.32 31.93
CA GLY A 9 -3.64 58.93 32.88
C GLY A 9 -4.33 58.25 34.10
N MET A 10 -3.52 57.52 34.86
CA MET A 10 -3.67 57.15 36.30
C MET A 10 -4.73 56.12 36.78
N LEU A 11 -4.17 54.94 37.13
CA LEU A 11 -4.46 53.96 38.20
C LEU A 11 -4.83 54.59 39.59
N PRO A 12 -4.96 53.80 40.68
CA PRO A 12 -5.79 52.61 40.98
C PRO A 12 -6.52 52.75 42.35
N THR A 13 -7.39 51.81 42.76
CA THR A 13 -7.62 51.56 44.21
C THR A 13 -8.21 50.18 44.48
N ALA A 14 -7.65 49.54 45.51
CA ALA A 14 -8.04 48.28 46.11
C ALA A 14 -9.09 48.48 47.21
N ASP A 15 -9.85 47.41 47.53
CA ASP A 15 -10.11 46.84 48.87
C ASP A 15 -11.43 46.04 48.87
N LEU A 16 -11.39 44.72 49.11
CA LEU A 16 -11.47 44.04 50.42
C LEU A 16 -12.93 43.88 50.91
N PHE A 17 -13.45 42.64 51.00
CA PHE A 17 -13.95 42.03 52.24
C PHE A 17 -14.67 40.67 52.03
N LEU A 18 -14.09 39.65 52.67
CA LEU A 18 -14.64 38.51 53.42
C LEU A 18 -15.89 37.70 52.96
N ARG A 19 -15.59 36.39 52.79
CA ARG A 19 -16.18 35.19 53.43
C ARG A 19 -17.71 34.98 53.38
N ARG A 20 -18.11 33.88 52.71
CA ARG A 20 -18.97 32.85 53.30
C ARG A 20 -18.65 31.47 52.69
N LYS A 21 -18.33 30.50 53.57
CA LYS A 21 -18.20 29.08 53.27
C LYS A 21 -19.56 28.52 52.84
N LEU A 22 -19.62 27.82 51.72
CA LEU A 22 -20.65 26.83 51.42
C LEU A 22 -19.95 25.59 50.87
N THR A 23 -19.92 24.56 51.70
CA THR A 23 -19.60 23.17 51.36
C THR A 23 -20.57 22.66 50.30
N ARG A 24 -20.05 22.15 49.17
CA ARG A 24 -20.81 21.36 48.21
C ARG A 24 -20.34 19.89 48.25
N PRO A 25 -21.25 18.93 48.18
CA PRO A 25 -20.99 17.51 48.44
C PRO A 25 -20.31 16.82 47.25
N HIS A 26 -19.60 15.74 47.56
CA HIS A 26 -19.11 14.76 46.61
C HIS A 26 -20.25 14.14 45.79
N PHE A 27 -20.22 14.35 44.47
CA PHE A 27 -20.81 13.46 43.48
C PHE A 27 -19.78 13.33 42.34
N CYS A 28 -18.88 12.36 42.48
CA CYS A 28 -18.10 11.85 41.36
C CYS A 28 -18.98 10.77 40.72
N ALA A 29 -19.82 11.16 39.76
CA ALA A 29 -20.36 10.19 38.82
C ALA A 29 -19.29 9.99 37.74
N ASN A 30 -18.89 8.74 37.52
CA ASN A 30 -17.96 8.33 36.48
C ASN A 30 -18.43 8.87 35.13
N ILE A 31 -17.63 9.74 34.51
CA ILE A 31 -17.86 10.21 33.14
C ILE A 31 -17.68 9.06 32.11
N GLU A 32 -17.13 7.92 32.53
CA GLU A 32 -17.04 6.70 31.72
C GLU A 32 -18.39 5.95 31.55
N GLU A 33 -19.40 6.20 32.38
CA GLU A 33 -20.71 5.49 32.30
C GLU A 33 -21.76 6.19 31.42
N LEU A 34 -21.41 7.29 30.75
CA LEU A 34 -22.36 8.11 29.97
C LEU A 34 -22.02 8.25 28.47
N VAL A 35 -20.98 7.57 27.98
CA VAL A 35 -20.74 7.39 26.55
C VAL A 35 -21.40 6.07 26.14
N GLY A 36 -22.69 6.11 25.82
CA GLY A 36 -23.31 4.95 25.15
C GLY A 36 -22.58 4.69 23.84
N ASN A 37 -22.14 3.45 23.60
CA ASN A 37 -21.49 3.04 22.35
C ASN A 37 -22.25 3.64 21.17
N MET A 38 -21.58 4.48 20.40
CA MET A 38 -22.16 5.03 19.18
C MET A 38 -22.36 3.85 18.22
N LYS A 39 -23.55 3.76 17.64
CA LYS A 39 -23.90 2.65 16.75
C LYS A 39 -24.17 3.18 15.35
N VAL A 40 -23.73 2.42 14.35
CA VAL A 40 -23.86 2.75 12.93
C VAL A 40 -24.84 1.79 12.29
N PHE A 41 -25.74 2.30 11.45
CA PHE A 41 -26.69 1.46 10.73
C PHE A 41 -26.12 1.06 9.37
N CYS A 42 -25.91 -0.23 9.16
CA CYS A 42 -25.40 -0.77 7.91
C CYS A 42 -26.50 -1.54 7.16
N GLY A 43 -26.70 -1.21 5.89
CA GLY A 43 -27.60 -1.95 5.00
C GLY A 43 -26.94 -3.24 4.53
N ARG A 44 -27.57 -4.40 4.76
CA ARG A 44 -27.08 -5.71 4.37
C ARG A 44 -28.18 -6.51 3.66
N ALA A 45 -27.85 -7.11 2.53
CA ALA A 45 -28.75 -8.03 1.86
C ALA A 45 -28.80 -9.34 2.65
N ASN A 46 -29.99 -9.76 3.09
CA ASN A 46 -30.19 -11.05 3.73
C ASN A 46 -29.97 -12.16 2.69
N PRO A 47 -29.00 -13.07 2.90
CA PRO A 47 -28.63 -14.07 1.91
C PRO A 47 -29.70 -15.14 1.70
N THR A 48 -30.67 -15.26 2.60
CA THR A 48 -31.76 -16.25 2.55
C THR A 48 -33.01 -15.67 1.86
N THR A 49 -33.31 -14.39 2.09
CA THR A 49 -34.56 -13.76 1.62
C THR A 49 -34.36 -12.74 0.50
N GLY A 50 -33.12 -12.28 0.28
CA GLY A 50 -32.79 -11.22 -0.67
C GLY A 50 -33.24 -9.81 -0.25
N SER A 51 -33.84 -9.64 0.93
CA SER A 51 -34.28 -8.34 1.43
C SER A 51 -33.10 -7.51 1.93
N LEU A 52 -33.14 -6.19 1.70
CA LEU A 52 -32.21 -5.26 2.34
C LEU A 52 -32.64 -5.06 3.80
N GLU A 53 -31.80 -5.46 4.73
CA GLU A 53 -31.99 -5.30 6.17
C GLU A 53 -31.04 -4.23 6.70
N TRP A 54 -31.50 -3.43 7.66
CA TRP A 54 -30.67 -2.46 8.37
C TRP A 54 -30.26 -3.06 9.70
N LEU A 55 -28.98 -3.34 9.86
CA LEU A 55 -28.41 -3.85 11.09
C LEU A 55 -27.74 -2.73 11.85
N GLU A 56 -27.93 -2.75 13.16
CA GLU A 56 -27.28 -1.82 14.08
C GLU A 56 -25.93 -2.42 14.47
N GLU A 57 -24.84 -1.78 14.06
CA GLU A 57 -23.47 -2.27 14.21
C GLU A 57 -22.65 -1.29 15.07
N ASP A 58 -21.53 -1.77 15.61
CA ASP A 58 -20.62 -0.94 16.41
C ASP A 58 -19.96 0.17 15.56
N GLU A 59 -19.59 1.30 16.17
CA GLU A 59 -18.87 2.38 15.48
C GLU A 59 -17.54 1.95 14.83
N HIS A 60 -16.95 0.83 15.28
CA HIS A 60 -15.75 0.24 14.71
C HIS A 60 -16.05 -0.83 13.64
N TYR A 61 -17.31 -0.98 13.19
CA TYR A 61 -17.71 -2.00 12.21
C TYR A 61 -16.90 -1.93 10.91
N ASP A 62 -16.62 -0.72 10.42
CA ASP A 62 -15.80 -0.53 9.22
C ASP A 62 -14.37 -1.04 9.46
N TYR A 63 -13.77 -0.79 10.63
CA TYR A 63 -12.47 -1.37 11.00
C TYR A 63 -12.52 -2.90 11.09
N HIS A 64 -13.61 -3.47 11.61
CA HIS A 64 -13.75 -4.93 11.65
C HIS A 64 -13.81 -5.55 10.26
N GLN A 65 -14.52 -4.93 9.31
CA GLN A 65 -14.57 -5.37 7.92
C GLN A 65 -13.22 -5.18 7.22
N GLU A 66 -12.55 -4.05 7.42
CA GLU A 66 -11.22 -3.77 6.87
C GLU A 66 -10.18 -4.77 7.38
N ILE A 67 -10.14 -5.05 8.69
CA ILE A 67 -9.27 -6.08 9.26
C ILE A 67 -9.62 -7.45 8.68
N ALA A 68 -10.90 -7.83 8.66
CA ALA A 68 -11.32 -9.16 8.22
C ALA A 68 -11.04 -9.44 6.73
N ARG A 69 -10.98 -8.40 5.90
CA ARG A 69 -10.73 -8.51 4.45
C ARG A 69 -9.32 -8.08 4.05
N SER A 70 -8.50 -7.65 5.01
CA SER A 70 -7.11 -7.30 4.76
C SER A 70 -6.32 -8.50 4.23
N SER A 71 -5.32 -8.23 3.41
CA SER A 71 -4.40 -9.24 2.87
C SER A 71 -3.29 -9.62 3.86
N TYR A 72 -3.27 -9.07 5.09
CA TYR A 72 -2.21 -9.33 6.08
C TYR A 72 -1.95 -10.81 6.33
N ALA A 73 -2.99 -11.65 6.39
CA ALA A 73 -2.82 -13.09 6.61
C ALA A 73 -2.11 -13.78 5.42
N ASP A 74 -2.54 -13.49 4.19
CA ASP A 74 -1.94 -14.04 2.97
C ASP A 74 -0.48 -13.58 2.84
N MET A 75 -0.24 -12.29 3.10
CA MET A 75 1.06 -11.67 3.17
C MET A 75 2.01 -12.35 4.19
N LEU A 76 1.51 -12.66 5.39
CA LEU A 76 2.30 -13.39 6.40
C LEU A 76 2.58 -14.84 6.01
N HIS A 77 1.72 -15.46 5.19
CA HIS A 77 1.91 -16.82 4.67
C HIS A 77 2.74 -16.88 3.37
N ASP A 78 3.03 -15.75 2.73
CA ASP A 78 3.93 -15.66 1.58
C ASP A 78 5.39 -15.84 2.00
N LYS A 79 5.83 -17.10 1.97
CA LYS A 79 7.20 -17.49 2.35
C LYS A 79 8.26 -16.88 1.44
N ASP A 80 8.04 -16.84 0.12
CA ASP A 80 9.04 -16.30 -0.80
C ASP A 80 9.26 -14.83 -0.52
N ARG A 81 8.16 -14.05 -0.46
CA ARG A 81 8.23 -12.62 -0.13
C ARG A 81 8.97 -12.39 1.17
N ASN A 82 8.58 -13.09 2.24
CA ASN A 82 9.18 -12.90 3.56
C ASN A 82 10.67 -13.28 3.58
N ILE A 83 11.08 -14.34 2.87
CA ILE A 83 12.50 -14.72 2.73
C ILE A 83 13.28 -13.66 1.94
N LYS A 84 12.75 -13.19 0.81
CA LYS A 84 13.43 -12.22 -0.08
C LYS A 84 13.59 -10.87 0.60
N TYR A 85 12.56 -10.37 1.28
CA TYR A 85 12.67 -9.16 2.10
C TYR A 85 13.72 -9.32 3.18
N TYR A 86 13.72 -10.45 3.90
CA TYR A 86 14.71 -10.64 4.97
C TYR A 86 16.15 -10.68 4.43
N GLN A 87 16.37 -11.34 3.29
CA GLN A 87 17.68 -11.36 2.62
C GLN A 87 18.12 -9.95 2.20
N GLY A 88 17.23 -9.17 1.59
CA GLY A 88 17.49 -7.78 1.19
C GLY A 88 17.81 -6.88 2.38
N ILE A 89 16.98 -6.94 3.43
CA ILE A 89 17.17 -6.17 4.67
C ILE A 89 18.51 -6.52 5.31
N ARG A 90 18.85 -7.81 5.41
CA ARG A 90 20.15 -8.24 5.95
C ARG A 90 21.33 -7.69 5.15
N ALA A 91 21.24 -7.71 3.82
CA ALA A 91 22.28 -7.17 2.96
C ALA A 91 22.41 -5.63 3.13
N ALA A 92 21.29 -4.91 3.12
CA ALA A 92 21.26 -3.46 3.30
C ALA A 92 21.83 -3.02 4.66
N VAL A 93 21.40 -3.66 5.75
CA VAL A 93 21.92 -3.38 7.10
C VAL A 93 23.43 -3.66 7.15
N SER A 94 23.88 -4.81 6.63
CA SER A 94 25.31 -5.15 6.61
C SER A 94 26.12 -4.10 5.86
N ARG A 95 25.69 -3.66 4.67
CA ARG A 95 26.37 -2.62 3.89
C ARG A 95 26.52 -1.31 4.67
N VAL A 96 25.51 -0.88 5.43
CA VAL A 96 25.61 0.33 6.29
C VAL A 96 26.57 0.11 7.45
N LYS A 97 26.50 -1.04 8.13
CA LYS A 97 27.37 -1.36 9.28
C LYS A 97 28.83 -1.53 8.87
N ASP A 98 29.10 -2.12 7.72
CA ASP A 98 30.45 -2.31 7.15
C ASP A 98 31.11 -0.96 6.81
N ARG A 99 30.31 0.08 6.52
CA ARG A 99 30.78 1.47 6.38
C ARG A 99 31.07 2.15 7.74
N GLY A 100 30.91 1.46 8.86
CA GLY A 100 31.10 2.01 10.20
C GLY A 100 29.99 2.98 10.64
N GLN A 101 28.83 2.96 9.97
CA GLN A 101 27.72 3.88 10.23
C GLN A 101 26.67 3.23 11.15
N LYS A 102 25.84 4.06 11.79
CA LYS A 102 24.61 3.58 12.43
C LYS A 102 23.58 3.23 11.35
N ALA A 103 22.94 2.07 11.48
CA ALA A 103 21.85 1.63 10.61
C ALA A 103 20.52 2.09 11.19
N LEU A 104 19.96 3.16 10.62
CA LEU A 104 18.67 3.72 10.98
C LEU A 104 17.68 3.38 9.87
N VAL A 105 16.67 2.58 10.21
CA VAL A 105 15.69 2.06 9.27
C VAL A 105 14.40 2.88 9.35
N LEU A 106 13.84 3.21 8.19
CA LEU A 106 12.48 3.72 8.03
C LEU A 106 11.66 2.65 7.33
N ASP A 107 10.67 2.09 8.02
CA ASP A 107 9.76 1.06 7.51
C ASP A 107 8.39 1.70 7.27
N ILE A 108 8.00 1.87 6.01
CA ILE A 108 6.74 2.53 5.63
C ILE A 108 5.70 1.47 5.26
N GLY A 109 4.54 1.52 5.94
CA GLY A 109 3.51 0.48 5.83
C GLY A 109 3.91 -0.75 6.64
N THR A 110 4.25 -0.56 7.92
CA THR A 110 4.86 -1.63 8.72
C THR A 110 3.91 -2.82 8.98
N GLY A 111 2.59 -2.61 8.87
CA GLY A 111 1.58 -3.62 9.13
C GLY A 111 1.73 -4.22 10.52
N THR A 112 2.25 -5.45 10.59
CA THR A 112 2.50 -6.16 11.86
C THR A 112 3.83 -5.83 12.54
N GLY A 113 4.69 -5.03 11.91
CA GLY A 113 6.06 -4.78 12.35
C GLY A 113 7.08 -5.81 11.87
N LEU A 114 6.70 -6.74 10.98
CA LEU A 114 7.55 -7.86 10.54
C LEU A 114 8.90 -7.41 9.98
N LEU A 115 8.89 -6.45 9.04
CA LEU A 115 10.10 -5.98 8.37
C LEU A 115 11.01 -5.19 9.31
N SER A 116 10.43 -4.37 10.20
CA SER A 116 11.16 -3.72 11.29
C SER A 116 11.84 -4.73 12.24
N MET A 117 11.17 -5.83 12.61
CA MET A 117 11.79 -6.89 13.42
C MET A 117 12.92 -7.60 12.65
N MET A 118 12.73 -7.87 11.36
CA MET A 118 13.80 -8.40 10.49
C MET A 118 15.00 -7.45 10.44
N ALA A 119 14.79 -6.14 10.39
CA ALA A 119 15.86 -5.16 10.43
C ALA A 119 16.63 -5.16 11.76
N VAL A 120 15.94 -5.20 12.91
CA VAL A 120 16.61 -5.26 14.22
C VAL A 120 17.41 -6.55 14.38
N THR A 121 16.87 -7.69 13.95
CA THR A 121 17.60 -8.97 13.97
C THR A 121 18.79 -8.99 13.02
N ALA A 122 18.74 -8.25 11.91
CA ALA A 122 19.87 -8.04 11.01
C ALA A 122 20.97 -7.11 11.58
N GLY A 123 20.74 -6.46 12.72
CA GLY A 123 21.70 -5.58 13.38
C GLY A 123 21.44 -4.09 13.19
N ALA A 124 20.24 -3.69 12.77
CA ALA A 124 19.85 -2.29 12.77
C ALA A 124 19.96 -1.68 14.18
N ASP A 125 20.42 -0.44 14.25
CA ASP A 125 20.57 0.28 15.52
C ASP A 125 19.22 0.80 16.02
N PHE A 126 18.33 1.24 15.10
CA PHE A 126 16.97 1.65 15.42
C PHE A 126 16.07 1.59 14.17
N CYS A 127 14.78 1.34 14.35
CA CYS A 127 13.76 1.34 13.30
C CYS A 127 12.61 2.30 13.65
N TYR A 128 12.21 3.11 12.67
CA TYR A 128 10.99 3.92 12.70
C TYR A 128 9.96 3.24 11.81
N ALA A 129 8.93 2.67 12.42
CA ALA A 129 7.89 1.88 11.76
C ALA A 129 6.62 2.73 11.61
N ILE A 130 6.21 3.03 10.38
CA ILE A 130 5.05 3.89 10.10
C ILE A 130 3.88 3.02 9.68
N GLU A 131 2.72 3.23 10.30
CA GLU A 131 1.46 2.58 9.95
C GLU A 131 0.32 3.59 10.01
N VAL A 132 -0.41 3.75 8.92
CA VAL A 132 -1.52 4.70 8.86
C VAL A 132 -2.76 4.13 9.55
N PHE A 133 -2.99 2.82 9.43
CA PHE A 133 -4.19 2.17 9.93
C PHE A 133 -4.07 1.88 11.42
N LYS A 134 -4.77 2.67 12.24
CA LYS A 134 -4.69 2.66 13.72
C LYS A 134 -4.77 1.25 14.34
N PRO A 135 -5.72 0.37 13.96
CA PRO A 135 -5.79 -0.96 14.55
C PRO A 135 -4.53 -1.80 14.29
N MET A 136 -3.91 -1.64 13.12
CA MET A 136 -2.66 -2.34 12.79
C MET A 136 -1.45 -1.72 13.47
N ALA A 137 -1.40 -0.39 13.63
CA ALA A 137 -0.36 0.25 14.42
C ALA A 137 -0.38 -0.25 15.89
N ASP A 138 -1.58 -0.38 16.47
CA ASP A 138 -1.75 -0.93 17.83
C ASP A 138 -1.35 -2.41 17.91
N ALA A 139 -1.64 -3.19 16.87
CA ALA A 139 -1.19 -4.57 16.78
C ALA A 139 0.34 -4.65 16.68
N ALA A 140 0.97 -3.81 15.84
CA ALA A 140 2.41 -3.75 15.67
C ALA A 140 3.13 -3.45 16.99
N VAL A 141 2.64 -2.49 17.78
CA VAL A 141 3.20 -2.18 19.11
C VAL A 141 3.22 -3.43 20.00
N LYS A 142 2.08 -4.14 20.09
CA LYS A 142 1.97 -5.37 20.91
C LYS A 142 2.86 -6.50 20.39
N ILE A 143 2.96 -6.65 19.07
CA ILE A 143 3.79 -7.69 18.44
C ILE A 143 5.28 -7.41 18.68
N VAL A 144 5.72 -6.16 18.47
CA VAL A 144 7.09 -5.71 18.73
C VAL A 144 7.48 -5.93 20.19
N GLU A 145 6.60 -5.59 21.12
CA GLU A 145 6.81 -5.80 22.56
C GLU A 145 6.92 -7.28 22.89
N LYS A 146 5.97 -8.10 22.40
CA LYS A 146 5.96 -9.54 22.63
C LYS A 146 7.21 -10.25 22.11
N ASN A 147 7.85 -9.71 21.07
CA ASN A 147 9.10 -10.24 20.52
C ASN A 147 10.37 -9.60 21.10
N GLY A 148 10.24 -8.69 22.08
CA GLY A 148 11.37 -8.11 22.81
C GLY A 148 12.14 -7.04 22.03
N PHE A 149 11.50 -6.33 21.10
CA PHE A 149 12.15 -5.32 20.25
C PHE A 149 11.77 -3.87 20.58
N SER A 150 11.00 -3.63 21.66
CA SER A 150 10.51 -2.30 22.05
C SER A 150 11.59 -1.22 22.18
N ASP A 151 12.80 -1.60 22.61
CA ASP A 151 13.91 -0.66 22.79
C ASP A 151 14.49 -0.12 21.48
N LYS A 152 14.19 -0.77 20.34
CA LYS A 152 14.79 -0.48 19.04
C LYS A 152 13.80 -0.19 17.92
N ILE A 153 12.50 -0.31 18.19
CA ILE A 153 11.45 -0.06 17.19
C ILE A 153 10.45 0.93 17.77
N LYS A 154 10.31 2.08 17.12
CA LYS A 154 9.25 3.06 17.41
C LYS A 154 8.18 2.95 16.34
N VAL A 155 6.98 2.50 16.72
CA VAL A 155 5.79 2.54 15.86
C VAL A 155 5.17 3.93 15.90
N ILE A 156 4.88 4.49 14.73
CA ILE A 156 4.29 5.83 14.54
C ILE A 156 2.99 5.64 13.77
N ASN A 157 1.86 5.94 14.41
CA ASN A 157 0.56 5.89 13.74
C ASN A 157 0.27 7.21 13.01
N LYS A 158 0.73 7.31 11.76
CA LYS A 158 0.54 8.44 10.84
C LYS A 158 0.63 7.93 9.41
N HIS A 159 0.12 8.71 8.46
CA HIS A 159 0.54 8.51 7.07
C HIS A 159 1.98 9.00 6.90
N SER A 160 2.77 8.34 6.04
CA SER A 160 4.20 8.65 5.87
C SER A 160 4.45 10.09 5.41
N THR A 161 3.51 10.69 4.69
CA THR A 161 3.55 12.09 4.22
C THR A 161 3.31 13.13 5.31
N GLU A 162 2.93 12.69 6.51
CA GLU A 162 2.68 13.56 7.69
C GLU A 162 3.81 13.47 8.72
N VAL A 163 4.74 12.53 8.50
CA VAL A 163 5.88 12.30 9.38
C VAL A 163 6.92 13.39 9.15
N THR A 164 7.50 13.89 10.23
CA THR A 164 8.49 14.99 10.18
C THR A 164 9.78 14.65 10.92
N VAL A 165 10.88 15.29 10.50
CA VAL A 165 12.19 15.21 11.16
C VAL A 165 12.46 16.51 11.91
N GLY A 166 12.78 16.44 13.19
CA GLY A 166 13.14 17.62 13.99
C GLY A 166 12.96 17.43 15.50
N PRO A 167 13.26 18.46 16.30
CA PRO A 167 13.15 18.41 17.77
C PRO A 167 11.74 18.04 18.27
N ASP A 168 10.72 18.58 17.61
CA ASP A 168 9.30 18.31 17.87
C ASP A 168 8.70 17.30 16.87
N GLY A 169 9.56 16.69 16.04
CA GLY A 169 9.17 15.77 14.99
C GLY A 169 9.07 14.33 15.46
N ASP A 170 8.66 13.46 14.55
CA ASP A 170 8.52 12.04 14.81
C ASP A 170 9.86 11.30 14.79
N LEU A 171 10.77 11.77 13.93
CA LEU A 171 12.14 11.27 13.76
C LEU A 171 13.15 12.32 14.27
N PRO A 172 14.19 11.92 15.01
CA PRO A 172 15.25 12.83 15.45
C PRO A 172 16.19 13.22 14.30
N CYS A 173 16.32 12.35 13.28
CA CYS A 173 17.16 12.57 12.10
C CYS A 173 16.68 11.66 10.95
N ARG A 174 17.17 11.93 9.73
CA ARG A 174 16.85 11.14 8.54
C ARG A 174 17.43 9.73 8.62
N ALA A 175 16.64 8.74 8.21
CA ALA A 175 17.06 7.34 8.11
C ALA A 175 18.01 7.12 6.92
N ASN A 176 18.81 6.05 6.95
CA ASN A 176 19.72 5.68 5.85
C ASN A 176 19.43 4.32 5.23
N ILE A 177 18.37 3.65 5.70
CA ILE A 177 17.80 2.46 5.07
C ILE A 177 16.29 2.67 4.98
N LEU A 178 15.73 2.61 3.77
CA LEU A 178 14.31 2.69 3.49
C LEU A 178 13.77 1.29 3.19
N VAL A 179 12.78 0.85 3.95
CA VAL A 179 12.09 -0.42 3.72
C VAL A 179 10.61 -0.13 3.50
N THR A 180 10.01 -0.69 2.46
CA THR A 180 8.56 -0.58 2.25
C THR A 180 8.00 -1.84 1.61
N GLU A 181 6.73 -2.10 1.89
CA GLU A 181 5.91 -3.01 1.09
C GLU A 181 4.54 -2.36 0.87
N LEU A 182 4.47 -1.50 -0.14
CA LEU A 182 3.28 -0.71 -0.53
C LEU A 182 2.88 -1.06 -1.97
N PHE A 183 3.08 -2.32 -2.37
CA PHE A 183 2.97 -2.77 -3.75
C PHE A 183 1.76 -3.67 -3.91
N ASP A 184 0.84 -3.26 -4.77
CA ASP A 184 -0.29 -4.06 -5.20
C ASP A 184 0.02 -4.81 -6.50
N THR A 185 -0.99 -5.45 -7.10
CA THR A 185 -0.84 -6.11 -8.40
C THR A 185 -0.39 -5.15 -9.50
N GLU A 186 -0.74 -3.86 -9.44
CA GLU A 186 -0.29 -2.83 -10.39
C GLU A 186 1.04 -2.17 -10.02
N LEU A 187 1.73 -2.63 -8.96
CA LEU A 187 2.92 -2.05 -8.32
C LEU A 187 2.67 -0.70 -7.64
N ILE A 188 1.90 0.20 -8.24
CA ILE A 188 1.78 1.60 -7.84
C ILE A 188 0.39 1.99 -7.31
N GLY A 189 -0.58 1.06 -7.32
CA GLY A 189 -1.99 1.34 -7.02
C GLY A 189 -2.26 1.72 -5.55
N GLU A 190 -1.36 1.33 -4.64
CA GLU A 190 -1.43 1.67 -3.21
C GLU A 190 -0.59 2.89 -2.82
N GLY A 191 -0.21 3.73 -3.80
CA GLY A 191 0.47 4.99 -3.52
C GLY A 191 1.96 4.83 -3.18
N ALA A 192 2.62 3.79 -3.71
CA ALA A 192 4.07 3.62 -3.59
C ALA A 192 4.83 4.88 -4.05
N LEU A 193 4.57 5.38 -5.26
CA LEU A 193 5.31 6.52 -5.83
C LEU A 193 5.26 7.80 -4.99
N PRO A 194 4.09 8.32 -4.56
CA PRO A 194 4.05 9.51 -3.71
C PRO A 194 4.67 9.28 -2.32
N SER A 195 4.54 8.07 -1.76
CA SER A 195 5.18 7.71 -0.47
C SER A 195 6.70 7.74 -0.56
N TYR A 196 7.27 7.10 -1.60
CA TYR A 196 8.71 7.16 -1.87
C TYR A 196 9.19 8.57 -2.20
N GLU A 197 8.44 9.32 -3.00
CA GLU A 197 8.78 10.70 -3.36
C GLU A 197 8.91 11.59 -2.11
N HIS A 198 7.94 11.50 -1.18
CA HIS A 198 7.98 12.21 0.09
C HIS A 198 9.14 11.72 0.99
N ALA A 199 9.32 10.40 1.12
CA ALA A 199 10.35 9.82 1.97
C ALA A 199 11.74 10.33 1.57
N HIS A 200 12.08 10.33 0.28
CA HIS A 200 13.34 10.87 -0.24
C HIS A 200 13.51 12.37 0.05
N ARG A 201 12.45 13.16 -0.15
CA ARG A 201 12.50 14.60 0.12
C ARG A 201 12.69 14.93 1.59
N HIS A 202 12.10 14.17 2.51
CA HIS A 202 11.94 14.61 3.91
C HIS A 202 12.52 13.67 4.97
N LEU A 203 12.55 12.36 4.73
CA LEU A 203 12.72 11.35 5.78
C LEU A 203 14.00 10.53 5.67
N VAL A 204 14.57 10.39 4.48
CA VAL A 204 15.81 9.60 4.27
C VAL A 204 16.98 10.47 3.80
N GLN A 205 18.18 9.96 4.04
CA GLN A 205 19.43 10.57 3.59
C GLN A 205 19.64 10.36 2.09
N GLU A 206 20.44 11.22 1.46
CA GLU A 206 20.94 10.94 0.11
C GLU A 206 21.76 9.64 0.11
N ASN A 207 21.64 8.85 -0.96
CA ASN A 207 22.28 7.53 -1.08
C ASN A 207 21.88 6.53 0.02
N CYS A 208 20.64 6.61 0.52
CA CYS A 208 20.11 5.58 1.40
C CYS A 208 20.08 4.21 0.71
N GLU A 209 20.21 3.14 1.49
CA GLU A 209 19.85 1.81 1.01
C GLU A 209 18.32 1.73 0.91
N ALA A 210 17.79 1.02 -0.09
CA ALA A 210 16.35 0.78 -0.21
C ALA A 210 16.08 -0.71 -0.37
N VAL A 211 15.04 -1.21 0.30
CA VAL A 211 14.52 -2.58 0.16
C VAL A 211 12.99 -2.51 -0.05
N PRO A 212 12.50 -2.82 -1.26
CA PRO A 212 13.27 -3.20 -2.45
C PRO A 212 14.14 -2.05 -2.98
N HIS A 213 15.20 -2.40 -3.70
CA HIS A 213 16.11 -1.46 -4.35
C HIS A 213 15.54 -0.93 -5.67
N LYS A 214 14.95 -1.82 -6.48
CA LYS A 214 14.39 -1.49 -7.79
C LYS A 214 13.17 -2.34 -8.09
N ALA A 215 12.17 -1.77 -8.76
CA ALA A 215 11.09 -2.52 -9.40
C ALA A 215 11.18 -2.43 -10.93
N THR A 216 10.73 -3.46 -11.64
CA THR A 216 10.50 -3.40 -13.09
C THR A 216 9.12 -3.91 -13.43
N VAL A 217 8.35 -3.12 -14.19
CA VAL A 217 7.05 -3.53 -14.75
C VAL A 217 7.26 -4.10 -16.14
N TYR A 218 6.65 -5.23 -16.41
CA TYR A 218 6.72 -5.95 -17.67
C TYR A 218 5.35 -6.01 -18.34
N ALA A 219 5.35 -6.06 -19.67
CA ALA A 219 4.15 -6.27 -20.47
C ALA A 219 4.36 -7.34 -21.53
N GLN A 220 3.31 -8.08 -21.85
CA GLN A 220 3.27 -9.02 -22.97
C GLN A 220 1.98 -8.84 -23.75
N LEU A 221 2.10 -8.57 -25.06
CA LEU A 221 0.95 -8.44 -25.95
C LEU A 221 0.46 -9.83 -26.38
N VAL A 222 -0.85 -10.06 -26.28
CA VAL A 222 -1.49 -11.32 -26.66
C VAL A 222 -2.77 -11.13 -27.48
N GLU A 223 -3.05 -12.09 -28.33
CA GLU A 223 -4.39 -12.33 -28.87
C GLU A 223 -5.10 -13.30 -27.92
N SER A 224 -6.33 -13.00 -27.47
CA SER A 224 -7.11 -13.92 -26.64
C SER A 224 -8.60 -13.62 -26.76
N ARG A 225 -9.33 -14.50 -27.43
CA ARG A 225 -10.79 -14.38 -27.53
C ARG A 225 -11.47 -14.43 -26.15
N ARG A 226 -10.97 -15.27 -25.24
CA ARG A 226 -11.53 -15.42 -23.89
C ARG A 226 -11.37 -14.12 -23.10
N MET A 227 -10.15 -13.58 -22.98
CA MET A 227 -9.92 -12.36 -22.22
C MET A 227 -10.55 -11.13 -22.89
N TRP A 228 -10.56 -11.09 -24.23
CA TRP A 228 -11.20 -10.01 -24.98
C TRP A 228 -12.72 -9.95 -24.75
N SER A 229 -13.37 -11.10 -24.48
CA SER A 229 -14.81 -11.14 -24.13
C SER A 229 -15.16 -10.48 -22.79
N TRP A 230 -14.18 -10.24 -21.92
CA TRP A 230 -14.41 -9.48 -20.68
C TRP A 230 -14.57 -7.98 -20.94
N ASN A 231 -14.03 -7.50 -22.07
CA ASN A 231 -14.10 -6.10 -22.49
C ASN A 231 -15.13 -5.86 -23.59
N LYS A 232 -15.25 -6.78 -24.56
CA LYS A 232 -16.12 -6.63 -25.73
C LYS A 232 -17.26 -7.63 -25.73
N LEU A 233 -18.46 -7.12 -26.02
CA LEU A 233 -19.62 -7.95 -26.31
C LEU A 233 -19.51 -8.50 -27.74
N PHE A 234 -19.51 -9.82 -27.89
CA PHE A 234 -19.56 -10.47 -29.19
C PHE A 234 -21.00 -10.65 -29.68
N PRO A 235 -21.23 -10.78 -31.00
CA PRO A 235 -22.54 -11.11 -31.53
C PRO A 235 -23.12 -12.38 -30.88
N VAL A 236 -24.38 -12.31 -30.46
CA VAL A 236 -25.09 -13.42 -29.81
C VAL A 236 -26.01 -14.07 -30.83
N HIS A 237 -25.74 -15.33 -31.13
CA HIS A 237 -26.51 -16.12 -32.08
C HIS A 237 -27.67 -16.83 -31.37
N VAL A 238 -28.89 -16.66 -31.89
CA VAL A 238 -30.13 -17.22 -31.31
C VAL A 238 -30.90 -17.96 -32.39
N GLN A 239 -31.26 -19.21 -32.12
CA GLN A 239 -32.12 -19.99 -33.00
C GLN A 239 -33.59 -19.66 -32.75
N THR A 240 -34.32 -19.28 -33.81
CA THR A 240 -35.73 -18.92 -33.75
C THR A 240 -36.55 -19.77 -34.72
N SER A 241 -37.88 -19.68 -34.65
CA SER A 241 -38.77 -20.33 -35.62
C SER A 241 -38.60 -19.83 -37.06
N LEU A 242 -37.97 -18.67 -37.24
CA LEU A 242 -37.66 -18.06 -38.55
C LEU A 242 -36.21 -18.33 -39.00
N GLY A 243 -35.46 -19.16 -38.26
CA GLY A 243 -34.04 -19.44 -38.50
C GLY A 243 -33.11 -18.74 -37.49
N GLU A 244 -31.82 -18.72 -37.81
CA GLU A 244 -30.80 -18.08 -36.99
C GLU A 244 -30.93 -16.55 -37.05
N GLN A 245 -30.97 -15.92 -35.88
CA GLN A 245 -30.93 -14.47 -35.69
C GLN A 245 -29.68 -14.09 -34.92
N VAL A 246 -29.16 -12.89 -35.16
CA VAL A 246 -27.93 -12.40 -34.52
C VAL A 246 -28.20 -11.07 -33.84
N ILE A 247 -27.97 -11.03 -32.53
CA ILE A 247 -27.98 -9.79 -31.73
C ILE A 247 -26.56 -9.22 -31.80
N VAL A 248 -26.40 -8.08 -32.46
CA VAL A 248 -25.10 -7.41 -32.63
C VAL A 248 -24.91 -6.30 -31.59
N PRO A 249 -23.67 -6.09 -31.09
CA PRO A 249 -23.40 -4.97 -30.19
C PRO A 249 -23.55 -3.62 -30.91
N PRO A 250 -23.97 -2.56 -30.22
CA PRO A 250 -23.91 -1.20 -30.76
C PRO A 250 -22.48 -0.77 -31.09
N SER A 251 -22.32 0.06 -32.13
CA SER A 251 -21.00 0.53 -32.60
C SER A 251 -20.22 1.35 -31.55
N GLU A 252 -20.89 1.92 -30.54
CA GLU A 252 -20.20 2.59 -29.45
C GLU A 252 -19.44 1.60 -28.55
N LEU A 253 -19.98 0.40 -28.33
CA LEU A 253 -19.30 -0.65 -27.53
C LEU A 253 -18.05 -1.17 -28.24
N GLU A 254 -18.07 -1.22 -29.57
CA GLU A 254 -16.92 -1.62 -30.38
C GLU A 254 -15.77 -0.61 -30.26
N ARG A 255 -16.08 0.69 -30.20
CA ARG A 255 -15.10 1.79 -30.10
C ARG A 255 -14.71 2.16 -28.67
N CYS A 256 -15.48 1.73 -27.67
CA CYS A 256 -15.22 2.03 -26.26
C CYS A 256 -13.84 1.47 -25.83
N PRO A 257 -13.00 2.25 -25.12
CA PRO A 257 -11.72 1.74 -24.62
C PRO A 257 -11.88 0.68 -23.52
N GLY A 258 -13.06 0.60 -22.89
CA GLY A 258 -13.31 -0.24 -21.72
C GLY A 258 -13.32 0.56 -20.42
N ALA A 259 -13.44 -0.13 -19.29
CA ALA A 259 -13.34 0.48 -17.97
C ALA A 259 -11.87 0.86 -17.65
N PRO A 260 -11.60 2.04 -17.07
CA PRO A 260 -10.26 2.48 -16.71
C PRO A 260 -9.81 1.89 -15.36
N SER A 261 -9.89 0.57 -15.24
CA SER A 261 -9.49 -0.19 -14.05
C SER A 261 -8.79 -1.47 -14.48
N VAL A 262 -7.77 -1.88 -13.75
CA VAL A 262 -7.11 -3.16 -13.98
C VAL A 262 -8.10 -4.32 -13.79
N TYR A 263 -7.82 -5.42 -14.49
CA TYR A 263 -8.51 -6.69 -14.29
C TYR A 263 -7.54 -7.68 -13.65
N ASP A 264 -7.51 -7.73 -12.32
CA ASP A 264 -6.60 -8.57 -11.54
C ASP A 264 -7.05 -10.05 -11.58
N ILE A 265 -6.17 -10.93 -12.04
CA ILE A 265 -6.43 -12.37 -12.11
C ILE A 265 -5.21 -13.17 -11.72
N GLN A 266 -5.47 -14.39 -11.25
CA GLN A 266 -4.47 -15.43 -11.15
C GLN A 266 -4.13 -15.94 -12.55
N LEU A 267 -3.27 -15.20 -13.25
CA LEU A 267 -2.94 -15.43 -14.66
C LEU A 267 -2.36 -16.83 -14.93
N ASN A 268 -1.73 -17.44 -13.92
CA ASN A 268 -1.28 -18.84 -13.94
C ASN A 268 -2.42 -19.86 -14.14
N GLN A 269 -3.67 -19.49 -13.86
CA GLN A 269 -4.85 -20.34 -14.03
C GLN A 269 -5.50 -20.20 -15.41
N VAL A 270 -4.98 -19.32 -16.27
CA VAL A 270 -5.44 -19.18 -17.64
C VAL A 270 -4.76 -20.28 -18.49
N PRO A 271 -5.54 -21.16 -19.16
CA PRO A 271 -4.99 -22.16 -20.06
C PRO A 271 -4.17 -21.51 -21.17
N SER A 272 -3.00 -22.08 -21.49
CA SER A 272 -2.16 -21.60 -22.59
C SER A 272 -2.82 -21.68 -23.96
N THR A 273 -3.89 -22.47 -24.11
CA THR A 273 -4.72 -22.55 -25.32
C THR A 273 -5.62 -21.34 -25.51
N ASP A 274 -5.82 -20.52 -24.47
CA ASP A 274 -6.77 -19.41 -24.49
C ASP A 274 -6.14 -18.10 -25.01
N PHE A 275 -4.83 -18.09 -25.27
CA PHE A 275 -4.13 -16.94 -25.81
C PHE A 275 -2.95 -17.32 -26.70
N THR A 276 -2.59 -16.42 -27.61
CA THR A 276 -1.37 -16.51 -28.42
C THR A 276 -0.50 -15.29 -28.12
N ALA A 277 0.74 -15.52 -27.70
CA ALA A 277 1.70 -14.45 -27.48
C ALA A 277 2.10 -13.80 -28.81
N LEU A 278 1.96 -12.47 -28.88
CA LEU A 278 2.31 -11.67 -30.04
C LEU A 278 3.62 -10.91 -29.84
N SER A 279 4.11 -10.79 -28.60
CA SER A 279 5.41 -10.19 -28.27
C SER A 279 6.19 -11.06 -27.30
N ASP A 280 7.50 -10.82 -27.26
CA ASP A 280 8.32 -11.16 -26.09
C ASP A 280 7.81 -10.39 -24.85
N VAL A 281 8.33 -10.77 -23.68
CA VAL A 281 8.12 -10.01 -22.44
C VAL A 281 8.94 -8.72 -22.50
N LEU A 282 8.25 -7.58 -22.43
CA LEU A 282 8.85 -6.25 -22.59
C LEU A 282 9.03 -5.58 -21.23
N PRO A 283 10.26 -5.23 -20.79
CA PRO A 283 10.47 -4.41 -19.61
C PRO A 283 10.06 -2.96 -19.93
N MET A 284 8.90 -2.54 -19.44
CA MET A 284 8.25 -1.28 -19.78
C MET A 284 8.94 -0.09 -19.09
N PHE A 285 9.02 -0.13 -17.77
CA PHE A 285 9.70 0.87 -16.97
C PHE A 285 10.23 0.27 -15.67
N SER A 286 11.19 0.95 -15.07
CA SER A 286 11.75 0.59 -13.77
C SER A 286 11.75 1.79 -12.84
N VAL A 287 11.60 1.53 -11.55
CA VAL A 287 11.68 2.54 -10.48
C VAL A 287 12.85 2.18 -9.59
N ASP A 288 13.84 3.07 -9.48
CA ASP A 288 14.97 2.94 -8.55
C ASP A 288 14.59 3.62 -7.22
N PHE A 289 14.29 2.80 -6.22
CA PHE A 289 13.81 3.24 -4.91
C PHE A 289 14.93 3.75 -4.00
N SER A 290 16.20 3.55 -4.37
CA SER A 290 17.34 4.11 -3.65
C SER A 290 17.62 5.58 -4.00
N LYS A 291 16.94 6.09 -5.03
CA LYS A 291 17.02 7.48 -5.50
C LYS A 291 15.68 8.19 -5.38
N GLN A 292 15.72 9.51 -5.52
CA GLN A 292 14.51 10.34 -5.55
C GLN A 292 13.51 9.81 -6.60
N VAL A 293 12.36 9.37 -6.13
CA VAL A 293 11.23 8.93 -6.95
C VAL A 293 10.35 10.13 -7.32
N SER A 294 9.68 10.06 -8.47
CA SER A 294 8.67 11.02 -8.90
C SER A 294 7.31 10.35 -9.05
N SER A 295 6.26 11.03 -8.60
CA SER A 295 4.86 10.63 -8.80
C SER A 295 4.21 11.28 -10.04
N SER A 296 5.00 12.02 -10.84
CA SER A 296 4.49 12.69 -12.03
C SER A 296 4.08 11.70 -13.12
N ALA A 297 3.05 12.04 -13.89
CA ALA A 297 2.62 11.25 -15.03
C ALA A 297 3.75 11.06 -16.05
N ALA A 298 3.93 9.84 -16.53
CA ALA A 298 4.94 9.46 -17.51
C ALA A 298 4.38 8.49 -18.55
N CYS A 299 5.04 8.42 -19.70
CA CYS A 299 4.73 7.46 -20.76
C CYS A 299 6.02 6.81 -21.26
N HIS A 300 5.98 5.49 -21.45
CA HIS A 300 7.11 4.70 -21.91
C HIS A 300 6.74 3.96 -23.20
N SER A 301 7.52 4.16 -24.24
CA SER A 301 7.35 3.47 -25.53
C SER A 301 8.43 2.40 -25.69
N LYS A 302 8.03 1.21 -26.13
CA LYS A 302 8.92 0.08 -26.41
C LYS A 302 8.63 -0.45 -27.80
N GLN A 303 9.67 -0.53 -28.62
CA GLN A 303 9.60 -1.17 -29.93
C GLN A 303 9.92 -2.65 -29.77
N PHE A 304 9.15 -3.51 -30.44
CA PHE A 304 9.36 -4.96 -30.47
C PHE A 304 9.02 -5.51 -31.86
N VAL A 305 9.49 -6.72 -32.14
CA VAL A 305 9.13 -7.45 -33.36
C VAL A 305 8.04 -8.46 -33.00
N PRO A 306 6.90 -8.49 -33.71
CA PRO A 306 5.86 -9.47 -33.42
C PRO A 306 6.36 -10.91 -33.56
N LEU A 307 6.08 -11.75 -32.57
CA LEU A 307 6.42 -13.18 -32.59
C LEU A 307 5.51 -13.97 -33.53
N ALA A 308 4.28 -13.52 -33.70
CA ALA A 308 3.28 -14.14 -34.56
C ALA A 308 2.37 -13.07 -35.18
N SER A 309 1.69 -13.44 -36.28
CA SER A 309 0.60 -12.63 -36.83
C SER A 309 -0.68 -12.87 -36.03
N GLY A 310 -1.42 -11.81 -35.73
CA GLY A 310 -2.66 -11.88 -34.95
C GLY A 310 -3.23 -10.50 -34.65
N GLN A 311 -4.31 -10.46 -33.88
CA GLN A 311 -4.97 -9.26 -33.39
C GLN A 311 -4.41 -8.85 -32.03
N ALA A 312 -3.82 -7.66 -31.97
CA ALA A 312 -3.37 -7.04 -30.74
C ALA A 312 -4.59 -6.67 -29.86
N GLN A 313 -4.91 -7.51 -28.87
CA GLN A 313 -6.13 -7.38 -28.07
C GLN A 313 -5.84 -7.06 -26.60
N VAL A 314 -5.02 -7.88 -25.94
CA VAL A 314 -4.83 -7.82 -24.48
C VAL A 314 -3.35 -7.61 -24.17
N VAL A 315 -3.07 -6.78 -23.17
CA VAL A 315 -1.74 -6.62 -22.59
C VAL A 315 -1.75 -7.28 -21.22
N LEU A 316 -0.97 -8.36 -21.09
CA LEU A 316 -0.70 -8.99 -19.80
C LEU A 316 0.43 -8.22 -19.14
N SER A 317 0.31 -7.94 -17.84
CA SER A 317 1.28 -7.14 -17.09
C SER A 317 1.56 -7.76 -15.73
N TRP A 318 2.80 -7.61 -15.27
CA TRP A 318 3.27 -8.02 -13.94
C TRP A 318 4.56 -7.26 -13.64
N TRP A 319 5.11 -7.43 -12.44
CA TRP A 319 6.34 -6.78 -12.03
C TRP A 319 7.27 -7.73 -11.28
N ASP A 320 8.53 -7.33 -11.18
CA ASP A 320 9.47 -7.86 -10.20
C ASP A 320 10.05 -6.74 -9.33
N ILE A 321 10.60 -7.14 -8.19
CA ILE A 321 11.38 -6.29 -7.31
C ILE A 321 12.71 -6.95 -6.99
N GLU A 322 13.78 -6.19 -7.19
CA GLU A 322 15.14 -6.52 -6.78
C GLU A 322 15.36 -5.95 -5.37
N MET A 323 15.73 -6.81 -4.43
CA MET A 323 15.89 -6.46 -3.02
C MET A 323 17.27 -5.88 -2.71
N ASP A 324 18.24 -6.02 -3.63
CA ASP A 324 19.62 -5.58 -3.50
C ASP A 324 20.12 -4.87 -4.78
N PRO A 325 21.13 -3.98 -4.68
CA PRO A 325 21.68 -3.26 -5.83
C PRO A 325 22.25 -4.15 -6.93
N GLU A 326 22.70 -5.36 -6.57
CA GLU A 326 23.25 -6.33 -7.51
C GLU A 326 22.18 -7.13 -8.26
N GLY A 327 20.89 -7.01 -7.89
CA GLY A 327 19.78 -7.75 -8.50
C GLY A 327 19.87 -9.27 -8.31
N LYS A 328 20.50 -9.74 -7.22
CA LYS A 328 20.66 -11.17 -6.94
C LYS A 328 19.48 -11.75 -6.17
N ILE A 329 18.77 -10.92 -5.42
CA ILE A 329 17.63 -11.30 -4.61
C ILE A 329 16.38 -10.69 -5.23
N THR A 330 15.63 -11.50 -5.98
CA THR A 330 14.46 -11.00 -6.73
C THR A 330 13.19 -11.70 -6.32
N CYS A 331 12.11 -10.94 -6.28
CA CYS A 331 10.74 -11.41 -6.08
C CYS A 331 9.96 -11.07 -7.36
N THR A 332 9.38 -12.06 -8.05
CA THR A 332 8.73 -11.85 -9.35
C THR A 332 7.27 -12.32 -9.34
N MET A 333 6.41 -11.53 -9.99
CA MET A 333 5.00 -11.85 -10.25
C MET A 333 4.80 -12.49 -11.64
N ALA A 334 5.88 -12.81 -12.34
CA ALA A 334 5.81 -13.39 -13.67
C ALA A 334 4.98 -14.70 -13.68
N PRO A 335 4.10 -14.91 -14.67
CA PRO A 335 3.39 -16.17 -14.81
C PRO A 335 4.34 -17.30 -15.23
N PHE A 336 3.90 -18.55 -15.07
CA PHE A 336 4.76 -19.74 -15.22
C PHE A 336 5.48 -19.84 -16.57
N TRP A 337 4.87 -19.36 -17.66
CA TRP A 337 5.49 -19.42 -19.00
C TRP A 337 6.58 -18.37 -19.22
N ALA A 338 6.61 -17.32 -18.39
CA ALA A 338 7.64 -16.30 -18.40
C ALA A 338 8.78 -16.61 -17.42
N GLN A 339 8.73 -17.76 -16.73
CA GLN A 339 9.77 -18.23 -15.82
C GLN A 339 10.54 -19.42 -16.42
N THR A 340 11.81 -19.53 -16.05
CA THR A 340 12.69 -20.61 -16.52
C THR A 340 12.38 -21.97 -15.89
N ASN A 341 11.82 -22.00 -14.66
CA ASN A 341 11.46 -23.24 -13.97
C ASN A 341 10.02 -23.20 -13.39
N PRO A 342 9.02 -23.72 -14.12
CA PRO A 342 7.63 -23.75 -13.64
C PRO A 342 7.38 -24.54 -12.35
N GLN A 343 8.29 -25.45 -11.94
CA GLN A 343 8.14 -26.22 -10.70
C GLN A 343 8.50 -25.42 -9.44
N GLU A 344 9.18 -24.28 -9.59
CA GLU A 344 9.55 -23.37 -8.49
C GLU A 344 8.57 -22.21 -8.33
N LEU A 345 7.41 -22.28 -8.99
CA LEU A 345 6.40 -21.23 -8.96
C LEU A 345 5.91 -20.96 -7.53
N GLN A 346 6.02 -19.72 -7.10
CA GLN A 346 5.56 -19.27 -5.78
C GLN A 346 4.11 -18.79 -5.91
N VAL A 347 3.19 -19.45 -5.19
CA VAL A 347 1.77 -19.06 -5.16
C VAL A 347 1.56 -18.05 -4.05
N ARG A 348 0.83 -16.98 -4.35
CA ARG A 348 0.49 -15.89 -3.42
C ARG A 348 -1.02 -15.65 -3.43
N GLY A 349 -1.53 -15.21 -2.29
CA GLY A 349 -2.91 -14.71 -2.17
C GLY A 349 -3.10 -13.39 -2.92
N ARG A 350 -4.29 -12.80 -2.83
CA ARG A 350 -4.49 -11.42 -3.31
C ARG A 350 -3.72 -10.49 -2.37
N SER A 351 -2.79 -9.71 -2.92
CA SER A 351 -2.26 -8.50 -2.28
C SER A 351 -3.34 -7.44 -2.28
#